data_AF-A0A562HZS0-F1
#
_entry.id   AF-A0A562HZS0-F1
#
_cell.length_a   1.000
_cell.length_b   1.000
_cell.length_c   1.000
_cell.angle_alpha   90.00
_cell.angle_beta   90.00
_cell.angle_gamma   90.00
#
_symmetry.space_group_name_H-M   'P 1'
#
loop_
_entity.id
_entity.type
_entity.pdbx_description
1 polymer ?
#
loop_
_entity_poly.entity_id
_entity_poly.type
_entity_poly.pdbx_seq_one_letter_code
_entity_poly.pdbx_strand_id
1 'polypeptide(L)'
;MATAQRIKVQCEECQAVFEIQINEFEFECVDSDERDMGPELTYSGTVEIECENCGSLIEVTHIFWEYPEGFVNHKETNVSGAEVIENTL
;
A
#
# COMPACT_ATOMS: atom_id res chain seq x y z
N MET A 1 9.29 8.92 -18.29
CA MET A 1 7.91 8.41 -18.30
C MET A 1 7.63 7.99 -16.87
N ALA A 2 6.63 8.58 -16.20
CA ALA A 2 6.27 8.16 -14.85
C ALA A 2 5.74 6.73 -14.93
N THR A 3 6.42 5.77 -14.31
CA THR A 3 5.92 4.40 -14.21
C THR A 3 4.68 4.43 -13.33
N ALA A 4 3.57 3.86 -13.79
CA ALA A 4 2.36 3.75 -12.98
C ALA A 4 2.65 2.84 -11.77
N GLN A 5 2.61 3.40 -10.57
CA GLN A 5 2.80 2.68 -9.30
C GLN A 5 1.52 1.92 -8.98
N ARG A 6 1.65 0.60 -8.84
CA ARG A 6 0.53 -0.33 -8.63
C ARG A 6 1.00 -1.59 -7.91
N ILE A 7 0.05 -2.33 -7.37
CA ILE A 7 0.23 -3.67 -6.86
C ILE A 7 -0.78 -4.62 -7.50
N LYS A 8 -0.34 -5.83 -7.83
CA LYS A 8 -1.20 -6.93 -8.25
C LYS A 8 -1.18 -8.02 -7.19
N VAL A 9 -2.37 -8.43 -6.78
CA VAL A 9 -2.58 -9.45 -5.76
C VAL A 9 -3.46 -10.57 -6.29
N GLN A 10 -3.20 -11.79 -5.86
CA GLN A 10 -3.96 -12.99 -6.18
C GLN A 10 -4.76 -13.44 -4.97
N CYS A 11 -6.09 -13.50 -5.08
CA CYS A 11 -6.93 -14.04 -4.02
C CYS A 11 -6.49 -15.47 -3.66
N GLU A 12 -6.26 -15.73 -2.37
CA GLU A 12 -5.81 -17.04 -1.89
C GLU A 12 -6.87 -18.12 -2.15
N GLU A 13 -8.16 -17.78 -2.04
CA GLU A 13 -9.27 -18.73 -2.10
C GLU A 13 -9.65 -19.16 -3.53
N CYS A 14 -9.77 -18.21 -4.47
CA CYS A 14 -10.27 -18.50 -5.81
C CYS A 14 -9.27 -18.17 -6.94
N GLN A 15 -8.08 -17.69 -6.59
CA GLN A 15 -6.99 -17.39 -7.52
C GLN A 15 -7.27 -16.25 -8.50
N ALA A 16 -8.37 -15.50 -8.32
CA ALA A 16 -8.66 -14.28 -9.08
C ALA A 16 -7.61 -13.20 -8.80
N VAL A 17 -7.27 -12.41 -9.82
CA VAL A 17 -6.22 -11.38 -9.75
C VAL A 17 -6.84 -10.00 -9.71
N PHE A 18 -6.36 -9.16 -8.81
CA PHE A 18 -6.76 -7.77 -8.62
C PHE A 18 -5.56 -6.86 -8.84
N GLU A 19 -5.80 -5.69 -9.42
CA GLU A 19 -4.79 -4.65 -9.61
C GLU A 19 -5.26 -3.39 -8.90
N ILE A 20 -4.40 -2.81 -8.06
CA ILE A 20 -4.67 -1.61 -7.28
C ILE A 20 -3.61 -0.57 -7.62
N GLN A 21 -4.04 0.59 -8.11
CA GLN A 21 -3.19 1.74 -8.38
C GLN A 21 -2.89 2.53 -7.11
N ILE A 22 -1.74 3.20 -7.05
CA ILE A 22 -1.37 4.02 -5.88
C ILE A 22 -2.38 5.13 -5.55
N ASN A 23 -3.14 5.61 -6.53
CA ASN A 23 -4.14 6.67 -6.35
C ASN A 23 -5.50 6.15 -5.84
N GLU A 24 -5.67 4.83 -5.70
CA GLU A 24 -6.83 4.23 -5.03
C GLU A 24 -6.65 4.20 -3.51
N PHE A 25 -5.42 4.38 -3.03
CA PHE A 25 -5.13 4.53 -1.61
C PHE A 25 -5.44 5.96 -1.16
N GLU A 26 -6.21 6.08 -0.09
CA GLU A 26 -6.35 7.32 0.67
C GLU A 26 -5.29 7.33 1.78
N PHE A 27 -4.23 8.13 1.59
CA PHE A 27 -3.13 8.22 2.55
C PHE A 27 -3.39 9.26 3.63
N GLU A 28 -3.20 8.86 4.89
CA GLU A 28 -3.23 9.73 6.05
C GLU A 28 -1.87 9.72 6.76
N CYS A 29 -1.47 10.86 7.33
CA CYS A 29 -0.32 10.93 8.21
C CYS A 29 -0.71 10.32 9.56
N VAL A 30 -0.19 9.14 9.86
CA VAL A 30 -0.56 8.36 11.06
C VAL A 30 0.43 8.48 12.21
N ASP A 31 1.66 8.91 11.93
CA ASP A 31 2.69 9.11 12.95
C ASP A 31 3.69 10.21 12.54
N SER A 32 4.35 10.79 13.54
CA SER A 32 5.36 11.83 13.38
C SER A 32 6.38 11.75 14.51
N ASP A 33 7.64 11.45 14.18
CA ASP A 33 8.74 11.36 15.16
C ASP A 33 9.83 12.40 14.89
N GLU A 34 10.19 13.20 15.89
CA GLU A 34 11.18 14.27 15.73
C GLU A 34 12.62 13.73 15.74
N ARG A 35 13.38 14.06 14.69
CA ARG A 35 14.77 13.61 14.49
C ARG A 35 15.68 14.79 14.11
N ASP A 36 16.95 14.51 13.85
CA ASP A 36 17.98 15.56 13.61
C ASP A 36 17.69 16.49 12.42
N MET A 37 16.98 16.02 11.38
CA MET A 37 16.64 16.79 10.17
C MET A 37 15.17 17.21 10.12
N GLY A 38 14.48 17.24 11.27
CA GLY A 38 13.05 17.49 11.37
C GLY A 38 12.26 16.20 11.61
N PRO A 39 10.93 16.23 11.45
CA PRO A 39 10.11 15.06 11.70
C PRO A 39 10.29 14.01 10.60
N GLU A 40 10.33 12.75 11.02
CA GLU A 40 10.01 11.61 10.17
C GLU A 40 8.49 11.44 10.17
N LEU A 41 7.86 11.60 9.01
CA LEU A 41 6.42 11.49 8.85
C LEU A 41 6.06 10.11 8.32
N THR A 42 5.11 9.43 8.96
CA THR A 42 4.61 8.13 8.51
C THR A 42 3.23 8.29 7.89
N TYR A 43 3.08 7.84 6.65
CA TYR A 43 1.81 7.81 5.94
C TYR A 43 1.35 6.38 5.74
N SER A 44 0.06 6.13 5.96
CA SER A 44 -0.57 4.83 5.74
C SER A 44 -1.83 5.00 4.90
N GLY A 45 -2.03 4.10 3.95
CA GLY A 45 -3.26 4.00 3.17
C GLY A 45 -3.67 2.55 3.06
N THR A 46 -4.98 2.29 3.14
CA THR A 46 -5.55 0.94 3.09
C THR A 46 -6.64 0.87 2.04
N VAL A 47 -6.64 -0.20 1.26
CA VAL A 47 -7.68 -0.54 0.28
C VAL A 47 -8.24 -1.91 0.64
N GLU A 48 -9.56 -1.98 0.77
CA GLU A 48 -10.32 -3.21 1.00
C GLU A 48 -11.09 -3.58 -0.27
N ILE A 49 -10.99 -4.85 -0.68
CA ILE A 49 -11.65 -5.38 -1.88
C ILE A 49 -12.36 -6.67 -1.48
N GLU A 50 -13.67 -6.74 -1.75
CA GLU A 50 -14.40 -7.99 -1.71
C GLU A 50 -14.22 -8.73 -3.04
N CYS A 51 -13.71 -9.96 -2.99
CA CYS A 51 -13.50 -10.76 -4.19
C CYS A 51 -14.84 -11.14 -4.83
N GLU A 52 -15.14 -10.61 -6.01
CA GLU A 52 -16.41 -10.86 -6.71
C GLU A 52 -16.68 -12.34 -7.03
N ASN A 53 -15.65 -13.20 -7.03
CA ASN A 53 -15.77 -14.61 -7.40
C ASN A 53 -16.03 -15.55 -6.20
N CYS A 54 -15.56 -15.21 -5.00
CA CYS A 54 -15.70 -16.06 -3.81
C CYS A 54 -16.16 -15.34 -2.54
N GLY A 55 -16.31 -14.01 -2.58
CA GLY A 55 -16.72 -13.19 -1.44
C GLY A 55 -15.63 -13.00 -0.38
N SER A 56 -14.39 -13.43 -0.62
CA SER A 56 -13.29 -13.26 0.33
C SER A 56 -12.85 -11.80 0.39
N LEU A 57 -12.58 -11.31 1.60
CA LEU A 57 -12.04 -9.97 1.80
C LEU A 57 -10.52 -9.98 1.55
N ILE A 58 -10.06 -9.04 0.73
CA ILE A 58 -8.65 -8.76 0.47
C ILE A 58 -8.37 -7.36 1.00
N GLU A 59 -7.36 -7.23 1.85
CA GLU A 59 -6.93 -5.94 2.39
C GLU A 59 -5.48 -5.69 1.97
N VAL A 60 -5.21 -4.50 1.44
CA VAL A 60 -3.87 -4.05 1.08
C VAL A 60 -3.58 -2.75 1.81
N THR A 61 -2.56 -2.76 2.65
CA THR A 61 -2.09 -1.59 3.39
C THR A 61 -0.70 -1.20 2.89
N HIS A 62 -0.54 0.03 2.40
CA HIS A 62 0.74 0.60 1.99
C HIS A 62 1.17 1.69 2.97
N ILE A 63 2.42 1.63 3.42
CA ILE A 63 2.98 2.55 4.40
C ILE A 63 4.27 3.13 3.82
N PHE A 64 4.47 4.44 3.92
CA PHE A 64 5.74 5.07 3.59
C PHE A 64 6.15 6.10 4.63
N TRP A 65 7.46 6.27 4.78
CA TRP A 65 8.07 7.20 5.72
C TRP A 65 8.81 8.28 4.96
N GLU A 66 8.57 9.53 5.30
CA GLU A 66 9.33 10.66 4.76
C GLU A 66 10.36 11.15 5.77
N TYR A 67 11.64 11.18 5.38
CA TYR A 67 12.69 11.79 6.18
C TYR A 67 13.90 12.19 5.31
N PRO A 68 14.20 13.50 5.17
CA PRO A 68 13.45 14.63 5.72
C PRO A 68 12.05 14.75 5.08
N GLU A 69 11.17 15.56 5.67
CA GLU A 69 9.84 15.86 5.13
C GLU A 69 9.88 16.15 3.62
N GLY A 70 8.98 15.52 2.86
CA GLY A 70 8.91 15.60 1.40
C GLY A 70 9.82 14.62 0.65
N PHE A 71 10.57 13.75 1.33
CA PHE A 71 11.41 12.72 0.73
C PHE A 71 11.13 11.34 1.31
N VAL A 72 10.58 10.43 0.50
CA VAL A 72 10.35 9.03 0.88
C VAL A 72 11.68 8.35 1.20
N ASN A 73 11.84 7.94 2.44
CA ASN A 73 13.00 7.24 2.98
C ASN A 73 12.79 5.72 2.97
N HIS A 74 11.60 5.25 3.34
CA HIS A 74 11.25 3.84 3.39
C HIS A 74 9.79 3.61 2.96
N LYS A 75 9.48 2.38 2.55
CA LYS A 75 8.12 1.96 2.24
C LYS A 75 7.90 0.48 2.52
N GLU A 76 6.67 0.13 2.84
CA GLU A 76 6.25 -1.22 3.18
C GLU A 76 4.85 -1.48 2.61
N THR A 77 4.55 -2.73 2.28
CA THR A 77 3.21 -3.13 1.85
C THR A 77 2.83 -4.44 2.50
N ASN A 78 1.67 -4.44 3.15
CA ASN A 78 1.08 -5.58 3.82
C ASN A 78 -0.19 -5.99 3.08
N VAL A 79 -0.36 -7.29 2.84
CA VAL A 79 -1.52 -7.85 2.14
C VAL A 79 -2.11 -8.98 2.97
N SER A 80 -3.43 -9.01 3.09
CA SER A 80 -4.17 -10.12 3.71
C SER A 80 -5.28 -10.61 2.78
N GLY A 81 -5.57 -11.93 2.82
CA GLY A 81 -6.55 -12.58 1.94
C GLY A 81 -6.09 -12.77 0.48
N ALA A 82 -4.84 -12.39 0.18
CA ALA A 82 -4.24 -12.50 -1.15
C ALA A 82 -2.71 -12.58 -1.10
N GLU A 83 -2.11 -13.18 -2.13
CA GLU A 83 -0.66 -13.22 -2.35
C GLU A 83 -0.22 -12.12 -3.33
N VAL A 84 0.97 -11.54 -3.12
CA VAL A 84 1.52 -10.51 -4.03
C VAL A 84 2.14 -11.15 -5.26
N ILE A 85 1.68 -10.76 -6.45
CA ILE A 85 2.24 -11.18 -7.74
C ILE A 85 3.26 -10.16 -8.26
N GLU A 86 2.93 -8.87 -8.15
CA GLU A 86 3.73 -7.77 -8.68
C GLU A 86 3.55 -6.56 -7.76
N ASN A 87 4.63 -5.93 -7.30
CA ASN A 87 4.57 -4.70 -6.51
C ASN A 87 5.51 -3.64 -7.12
N THR A 88 4.92 -2.51 -7.50
CA THR A 88 5.61 -1.33 -8.04
C THR A 88 5.24 -0.05 -7.29
N LEU A 89 4.54 -0.17 -6.16
CA LEU A 89 4.40 0.89 -5.16
C LEU A 89 5.79 1.26 -4.63
#